data_AF-A0A1F7PXE0-F1
#
_entry.id   AF-A0A1F7PXE0-F1
#
_cell.length_a   1.000
_cell.length_b   1.000
_cell.length_c   1.000
_cell.angle_alpha   90.00
_cell.angle_beta   90.00
_cell.angle_gamma   90.00
#
_symmetry.space_group_name_H-M   'P 1'
#
loop_
_entity.id
_entity.type
_entity.pdbx_description
1 polymer ?
#
loop_
_entity_poly.entity_id
_entity_poly.type
_entity_poly.pdbx_seq_one_letter_code
_entity_poly.pdbx_strand_id
1 'polypeptide(L)'
;MGETVYQFVQVKPQRFFGIEEVWVSEARIKITDPERTLMDGLSAPYYCGDFAEVLHAFSVRGPKLDLERIIGYALKLDAATAKRLGWVLEHQGVDPAQLERLRAVPIKGYRVLDPTGLRRGPCDARWMIQVNLPGRVKA
;
A
#
# COMPACT_ATOMS: atom_id res chain seq x y z
N MET A 1 -12.18 31.73 10.15
CA MET A 1 -11.61 30.92 9.05
C MET A 1 -10.68 29.92 9.70
N GLY A 2 -10.89 28.61 9.51
CA GLY A 2 -10.02 27.60 10.11
C GLY A 2 -8.64 27.68 9.46
N GLU A 3 -7.58 27.73 10.27
CA GLU A 3 -6.22 27.70 9.76
C GLU A 3 -5.96 26.35 9.10
N THR A 4 -5.79 26.35 7.77
CA THR A 4 -5.38 25.14 7.05
C THR A 4 -3.94 24.80 7.45
N VAL A 5 -3.78 23.71 8.19
CA VAL A 5 -2.47 23.20 8.60
C VAL A 5 -1.87 22.39 7.45
N TYR A 6 -0.67 22.78 7.01
CA TYR A 6 0.09 22.06 6.01
C TYR A 6 1.28 21.34 6.65
N GLN A 7 1.51 20.10 6.23
CA GLN A 7 2.69 19.32 6.61
C GLN A 7 3.49 18.98 5.36
N PHE A 8 4.74 19.44 5.31
CA PHE A 8 5.68 19.05 4.26
C PHE A 8 6.39 17.75 4.65
N VAL A 9 6.37 16.77 3.76
CA VAL A 9 6.99 15.45 3.97
C VAL A 9 8.10 15.27 2.94
N GLN A 10 9.32 15.02 3.40
CA GLN A 10 10.45 14.78 2.51
C GLN A 10 10.45 13.32 2.05
N VAL A 11 10.42 13.12 0.73
CA VAL A 11 10.46 11.80 0.11
C VAL A 11 11.80 11.61 -0.60
N LYS A 12 12.33 10.38 -0.55
CA LYS A 12 13.59 10.05 -1.24
C LYS A 12 13.41 10.16 -2.76
N PRO A 13 14.39 10.70 -3.52
CA PRO A 13 14.31 10.81 -4.98
C PRO A 13 13.90 9.52 -5.70
N GLN A 14 14.34 8.36 -5.20
CA GLN A 14 14.05 7.05 -5.80
C GLN A 14 12.58 6.63 -5.68
N ARG A 15 11.78 7.31 -4.85
CA ARG A 15 10.35 7.05 -4.67
C ARG A 15 9.46 7.93 -5.56
N PHE A 16 10.04 8.80 -6.40
CA PHE A 16 9.31 9.60 -7.39
C PHE A 16 9.13 8.82 -8.70
N PHE A 17 8.11 7.97 -8.75
CA PHE A 17 7.70 7.24 -9.95
C PHE A 17 6.20 6.98 -9.92
N GLY A 18 5.62 6.53 -11.04
CA GLY A 18 4.16 6.38 -11.16
C GLY A 18 3.48 7.73 -10.98
N ILE A 19 4.01 8.76 -11.66
CA ILE A 19 3.54 10.14 -11.62
C ILE A 19 2.93 10.45 -12.98
N GLU A 20 1.74 11.02 -12.95
CA GLU A 20 1.04 11.54 -14.11
C GLU A 20 0.77 13.03 -13.95
N GLU A 21 0.53 13.71 -15.08
CA GLU A 21 0.15 15.11 -15.09
C GLU A 21 -1.33 15.24 -15.37
N VAL A 22 -2.04 15.92 -14.48
CA VAL A 22 -3.49 16.15 -14.58
C VAL A 22 -3.79 17.63 -14.55
N TRP A 23 -4.88 18.00 -15.22
CA TRP A 23 -5.43 19.34 -15.16
C TRP A 23 -6.38 19.45 -13.97
N VAL A 24 -6.11 20.39 -13.08
CA VAL A 24 -7.00 20.77 -11.98
C VAL A 24 -7.27 22.26 -12.10
N SER A 25 -8.50 22.60 -12.46
CA SER A 25 -8.89 23.95 -12.85
C SER A 25 -7.97 24.49 -13.96
N GLU A 26 -7.25 25.58 -13.71
CA GLU A 26 -6.35 26.21 -14.70
C GLU A 26 -4.89 25.76 -14.54
N ALA A 27 -4.60 24.83 -13.63
CA ALA A 27 -3.24 24.39 -13.33
C ALA A 27 -2.99 22.95 -13.79
N ARG A 28 -1.80 22.72 -14.36
CA ARG A 28 -1.27 21.38 -14.61
C ARG A 28 -0.41 20.95 -13.42
N ILE A 29 -0.84 19.90 -12.73
CA ILE A 29 -0.16 19.39 -11.54
C ILE A 29 0.31 17.95 -11.75
N LYS A 30 1.39 17.59 -11.04
CA LYS A 30 1.92 16.24 -11.00
C LYS A 30 1.33 15.51 -9.80
N ILE A 31 0.68 14.38 -10.04
CA ILE A 31 0.14 13.50 -8.99
C ILE A 31 0.60 12.08 -9.21
N THR A 32 0.54 11.26 -8.17
CA THR A 32 0.75 9.82 -8.31
C THR A 32 -0.43 9.19 -9.04
N ASP A 33 -0.16 8.24 -9.91
CA ASP A 33 -1.21 7.40 -10.50
C ASP A 33 -1.89 6.54 -9.41
N PRO A 34 -3.04 5.91 -9.69
CA PRO A 34 -3.78 5.16 -8.69
C PRO A 34 -3.00 3.99 -8.06
N GLU A 35 -2.28 3.20 -8.87
CA GLU A 35 -1.45 2.07 -8.37
C GLU A 35 -0.34 2.56 -7.43
N ARG A 36 0.29 3.69 -7.78
CA ARG A 36 1.33 4.31 -6.95
C ARG A 36 0.74 4.86 -5.65
N THR A 37 -0.41 5.52 -5.73
CA THR A 37 -1.12 6.07 -4.57
C THR A 37 -1.47 4.96 -3.56
N LEU A 38 -1.92 3.79 -4.03
CA LEU A 38 -2.15 2.62 -3.17
C LEU A 38 -0.86 2.13 -2.49
N MET A 39 0.29 2.17 -3.18
CA MET A 39 1.59 1.83 -2.57
C MET A 39 2.02 2.82 -1.50
N ASP A 40 1.74 4.10 -1.71
CA ASP A 40 1.99 5.14 -0.71
C ASP A 40 1.11 4.93 0.52
N GLY A 41 -0.16 4.55 0.34
CA GLY A 41 -1.06 4.13 1.42
C GLY A 41 -0.54 2.93 2.22
N LEU A 42 -0.04 1.87 1.57
CA LEU A 42 0.56 0.73 2.30
C LEU A 42 1.86 1.09 3.04
N SER A 43 2.57 2.10 2.56
CA SER A 43 3.86 2.51 3.13
C SER A 43 3.71 3.49 4.28
N ALA A 44 2.73 4.40 4.19
CA ALA A 44 2.50 5.48 5.14
C ALA A 44 0.98 5.78 5.28
N PRO A 45 0.19 4.83 5.81
CA PRO A 45 -1.27 4.93 5.84
C PRO A 45 -1.80 6.13 6.66
N TYR A 46 -1.01 6.66 7.60
CA TYR A 46 -1.37 7.86 8.37
C TYR A 46 -1.60 9.10 7.47
N TYR A 47 -1.00 9.15 6.29
CA TYR A 47 -1.25 10.22 5.30
C TYR A 47 -2.48 9.97 4.43
N CYS A 48 -3.11 8.80 4.55
CA CYS A 48 -4.26 8.35 3.77
C CYS A 48 -5.47 8.09 4.69
N GLY A 49 -5.54 8.78 5.83
CA GLY A 49 -6.49 8.47 6.90
C GLY A 49 -5.91 7.42 7.84
N ASP A 50 -6.16 6.14 7.54
CA ASP A 50 -5.60 5.01 8.27
C ASP A 50 -5.47 3.77 7.38
N PHE A 51 -5.03 2.65 7.94
CA PHE A 51 -4.85 1.42 7.18
C PHE A 51 -6.18 0.81 6.71
N ALA A 52 -7.29 1.05 7.42
CA ALA A 52 -8.61 0.57 7.00
C ALA A 52 -9.08 1.31 5.74
N GLU A 53 -8.87 2.63 5.68
CA GLU A 53 -9.15 3.43 4.48
C GLU A 53 -8.29 2.98 3.29
N VAL A 54 -7.02 2.63 3.53
CA VAL A 54 -6.16 2.06 2.47
C VAL A 54 -6.72 0.72 1.97
N LEU A 55 -7.12 -0.21 2.84
CA LEU A 55 -7.75 -1.48 2.43
C LEU A 55 -9.06 -1.25 1.67
N HIS A 56 -9.84 -0.24 2.07
CA HIS A 56 -11.04 0.16 1.36
C HIS A 56 -10.70 0.67 -0.05
N ALA A 57 -9.69 1.53 -0.19
CA ALA A 57 -9.23 2.05 -1.48
C ALA A 57 -8.78 0.93 -2.44
N PHE A 58 -8.10 -0.11 -1.93
CA PHE A 58 -7.80 -1.31 -2.73
C PHE A 58 -9.09 -2.00 -3.21
N SER A 59 -10.09 -2.14 -2.35
CA SER A 59 -11.36 -2.79 -2.68
C SER A 59 -12.12 -2.00 -3.76
N VAL A 60 -12.11 -0.67 -3.68
CA VAL A 60 -12.69 0.22 -4.70
C VAL A 60 -11.91 0.16 -6.02
N ARG A 61 -10.57 0.11 -5.95
CA ARG A 61 -9.72 0.03 -7.15
C ARG A 61 -9.80 -1.33 -7.84
N GLY A 62 -10.04 -2.42 -7.12
CA GLY A 62 -9.96 -3.81 -7.58
C GLY A 62 -10.35 -4.05 -9.05
N PRO A 63 -11.57 -3.69 -9.50
CA PRO A 63 -12.00 -3.91 -10.89
C PRO A 63 -11.18 -3.20 -11.97
N LYS A 64 -10.42 -2.16 -11.60
CA LYS A 64 -9.58 -1.33 -12.49
C LYS A 64 -8.10 -1.40 -12.14
N LEU A 65 -7.72 -2.32 -11.25
CA LEU A 65 -6.35 -2.46 -10.78
C LEU A 65 -5.47 -3.07 -11.86
N ASP A 66 -4.40 -2.37 -12.24
CA ASP A 66 -3.36 -2.96 -13.09
C ASP A 66 -2.39 -3.77 -12.22
N LEU A 67 -2.59 -5.10 -12.20
CA LEU A 67 -1.87 -6.01 -11.32
C LEU A 67 -0.35 -6.03 -11.60
N GLU A 68 0.05 -6.07 -12.88
CA GLU A 68 1.47 -6.08 -13.22
C GLU A 68 2.15 -4.77 -12.84
N ARG A 69 1.47 -3.64 -13.03
CA ARG A 69 1.98 -2.32 -12.64
C ARG A 69 2.17 -2.21 -11.13
N ILE A 70 1.17 -2.56 -10.34
CA ILE A 70 1.25 -2.44 -8.87
C ILE A 70 2.30 -3.38 -8.27
N ILE A 71 2.44 -4.60 -8.81
CA ILE A 71 3.54 -5.51 -8.45
C ILE A 71 4.89 -4.87 -8.81
N GLY A 72 5.02 -4.34 -10.02
CA GLY A 72 6.24 -3.65 -10.46
C GLY A 72 6.59 -2.44 -9.58
N TYR A 73 5.59 -1.74 -9.05
CA TYR A 73 5.78 -0.61 -8.14
C TYR A 73 6.20 -1.04 -6.75
N ALA A 74 5.58 -2.08 -6.19
CA ALA A 74 5.97 -2.62 -4.89
C ALA A 74 7.42 -3.13 -4.88
N LEU A 75 7.88 -3.74 -5.98
CA LEU A 75 9.25 -4.24 -6.12
C LEU A 75 10.30 -3.12 -6.22
N LYS A 76 9.89 -1.88 -6.56
CA LYS A 76 10.76 -0.69 -6.52
C LYS A 76 10.83 -0.05 -5.13
N LEU A 77 9.97 -0.47 -4.21
CA LEU A 77 9.92 0.01 -2.83
C LEU A 77 10.72 -0.92 -1.90
N ASP A 78 10.34 -0.98 -0.63
CA ASP A 78 10.96 -1.85 0.36
C ASP A 78 10.21 -3.18 0.51
N ALA A 79 10.92 -4.18 1.04
CA ALA A 79 10.38 -5.52 1.22
C ALA A 79 9.12 -5.55 2.08
N ALA A 80 8.98 -4.66 3.07
CA ALA A 80 7.79 -4.65 3.92
C ALA A 80 6.55 -4.24 3.14
N THR A 81 6.64 -3.20 2.30
CA THR A 81 5.53 -2.82 1.41
C THR A 81 5.19 -3.92 0.40
N ALA A 82 6.20 -4.59 -0.18
CA ALA A 82 5.95 -5.72 -1.07
C ALA A 82 5.21 -6.89 -0.38
N LYS A 83 5.56 -7.20 0.87
CA LYS A 83 4.87 -8.22 1.67
C LYS A 83 3.45 -7.82 2.03
N ARG A 84 3.21 -6.56 2.41
CA ARG A 84 1.85 -6.05 2.68
C ARG A 84 0.98 -6.13 1.43
N LEU A 85 1.51 -5.73 0.27
CA LEU A 85 0.77 -5.81 -0.98
C LEU A 85 0.36 -7.25 -1.29
N GLY A 86 1.30 -8.19 -1.19
CA GLY A 86 1.01 -9.60 -1.43
C GLY A 86 -0.08 -10.13 -0.52
N TRP A 87 -0.02 -9.81 0.78
CA TRP A 87 -1.08 -10.17 1.73
C TRP A 87 -2.43 -9.57 1.32
N VAL A 88 -2.48 -8.27 0.97
CA VAL A 88 -3.72 -7.58 0.57
C VAL A 88 -4.33 -8.19 -0.69
N LEU A 89 -3.54 -8.41 -1.75
CA LEU A 89 -4.03 -8.95 -3.00
C LEU A 89 -4.52 -10.40 -2.85
N GLU A 90 -3.81 -11.22 -2.07
CA GLU A 90 -4.25 -12.59 -1.80
C GLU A 90 -5.60 -12.60 -1.05
N HIS A 91 -5.79 -11.70 -0.08
CA HIS A 91 -7.06 -11.57 0.65
C HIS A 91 -8.19 -10.97 -0.21
N GLN A 92 -7.86 -10.35 -1.35
CA GLN A 92 -8.82 -9.91 -2.36
C GLN A 92 -9.11 -10.98 -3.43
N GLY A 93 -8.55 -12.18 -3.27
CA GLY A 93 -8.81 -13.32 -4.17
C GLY A 93 -7.94 -13.33 -5.42
N VAL A 94 -6.85 -12.55 -5.48
CA VAL A 94 -5.85 -12.70 -6.54
C VAL A 94 -5.14 -14.04 -6.38
N ASP A 95 -5.02 -14.77 -7.49
CA ASP A 95 -4.37 -16.08 -7.52
C ASP A 95 -2.93 -15.98 -6.95
N PRO A 96 -2.58 -16.77 -5.91
CA PRO A 96 -1.24 -16.80 -5.35
C PRO A 96 -0.12 -17.01 -6.37
N ALA A 97 -0.38 -17.72 -7.49
CA ALA A 97 0.60 -17.92 -8.55
C ALA A 97 1.05 -16.60 -9.20
N GLN A 98 0.15 -15.61 -9.28
CA GLN A 98 0.45 -14.28 -9.84
C GLN A 98 1.24 -13.41 -8.86
N LEU A 99 1.26 -13.77 -7.57
CA LEU A 99 1.89 -13.01 -6.50
C LEU A 99 3.29 -13.53 -6.13
N GLU A 100 3.80 -14.55 -6.85
CA GLU A 100 5.06 -15.21 -6.51
C GLU A 100 6.25 -14.23 -6.50
N ARG A 101 6.26 -13.23 -7.39
CA ARG A 101 7.30 -12.18 -7.41
C ARG A 101 7.37 -11.40 -6.10
N LEU A 102 6.22 -11.13 -5.47
CA LEU A 102 6.17 -10.47 -4.15
C LEU A 102 6.55 -11.44 -3.03
N ARG A 103 6.12 -12.70 -3.15
CA ARG A 103 6.42 -13.75 -2.17
C ARG A 103 7.92 -14.09 -2.12
N ALA A 104 8.60 -14.05 -3.25
CA ALA A 104 10.04 -14.30 -3.35
C ALA A 104 10.92 -13.18 -2.76
N VAL A 105 10.37 -11.98 -2.50
CA VAL A 105 11.16 -10.87 -1.92
C VAL A 105 11.70 -11.28 -0.54
N PRO A 106 13.03 -11.27 -0.31
CA PRO A 106 13.60 -11.69 0.96
C PRO A 106 13.30 -10.65 2.06
N ILE A 107 12.91 -11.12 3.23
CA ILE A 107 12.74 -10.27 4.41
C ILE A 107 13.11 -11.03 5.69
N LYS A 108 13.80 -10.34 6.61
CA LYS A 108 14.15 -10.90 7.93
C LYS A 108 13.08 -10.53 8.96
N GLY A 109 12.44 -11.56 9.49
CA GLY A 109 11.45 -11.48 10.56
C GLY A 109 10.11 -10.87 10.11
N TYR A 110 9.09 -11.05 10.94
CA TYR A 110 7.74 -10.58 10.65
C TYR A 110 7.64 -9.05 10.68
N ARG A 111 6.83 -8.48 9.77
CA ARG A 111 6.41 -7.08 9.77
C ARG A 111 4.94 -6.96 10.11
N VAL A 112 4.55 -5.89 10.80
CA VAL A 112 3.13 -5.60 11.00
C VAL A 112 2.46 -5.25 9.67
N LEU A 113 1.24 -5.76 9.49
CA LEU A 113 0.41 -5.44 8.33
C LEU A 113 0.09 -3.95 8.31
N ASP A 114 -0.47 -3.45 9.42
CA ASP A 114 -0.74 -2.04 9.67
C ASP A 114 0.44 -1.40 10.45
N PRO A 115 1.22 -0.49 9.84
CA PRO A 115 2.28 0.27 10.51
C PRO A 115 1.83 1.16 11.67
N THR A 116 0.56 1.57 11.76
CA THR A 116 0.05 2.45 12.82
C THR A 116 -0.56 1.67 13.99
N GLY A 117 -0.85 0.38 13.78
CA GLY A 117 -1.43 -0.50 14.78
C GLY A 117 -0.43 -1.09 15.78
N LEU A 118 -0.95 -1.63 16.89
CA LEU A 118 -0.15 -2.36 17.88
C LEU A 118 0.43 -3.65 17.27
N ARG A 119 1.62 -4.05 17.70
CA ARG A 119 2.26 -5.31 17.25
C ARG A 119 1.66 -6.54 17.95
N ARG A 120 0.41 -6.88 17.61
CA ARG A 120 -0.35 -8.02 18.17
C ARG A 120 -1.19 -8.67 17.06
N GLY A 121 -1.48 -9.96 17.19
CA GLY A 121 -2.25 -10.72 16.20
C GLY A 121 -1.47 -11.89 15.59
N PRO A 122 -2.14 -12.72 14.78
CA PRO A 122 -1.54 -13.91 14.17
C PRO A 122 -0.48 -13.56 13.13
N CYS A 123 0.44 -14.50 12.90
CA CYS A 123 1.51 -14.36 11.91
C CYS A 123 1.18 -15.20 10.66
N ASP A 124 1.12 -14.57 9.50
CA ASP A 124 1.14 -15.24 8.19
C ASP A 124 2.59 -15.44 7.75
N ALA A 125 3.07 -16.68 7.86
CA ALA A 125 4.43 -17.07 7.49
C ALA A 125 4.71 -16.97 5.99
N ARG A 126 3.69 -17.05 5.12
CA ARG A 126 3.87 -16.96 3.66
C ARG A 126 4.28 -15.55 3.26
N TRP A 127 3.69 -14.56 3.91
CA TRP A 127 3.98 -13.15 3.68
C TRP A 127 4.97 -12.55 4.68
N MET A 128 5.35 -13.29 5.74
CA MET A 128 6.14 -12.75 6.85
C MET A 128 5.44 -11.51 7.46
N ILE A 129 4.13 -11.57 7.58
CA ILE A 129 3.27 -10.49 8.08
C ILE A 129 2.62 -10.90 9.40
N GLN A 130 2.66 -10.03 10.40
CA GLN A 130 1.82 -10.11 11.59
C GLN A 130 0.55 -9.31 11.31
N VAL A 131 -0.59 -10.01 11.23
CA VAL A 131 -1.89 -9.43 10.91
C VAL A 131 -2.42 -8.73 12.16
N ASN A 132 -2.12 -7.45 12.27
CA ASN A 132 -2.43 -6.62 13.43
C ASN A 132 -3.62 -5.68 13.22
N LEU A 133 -4.65 -6.16 12.53
CA LEU A 133 -5.89 -5.42 12.34
C LEU A 133 -6.72 -5.46 13.65
N PRO A 134 -7.29 -4.33 14.09
CA PRO A 134 -8.22 -4.32 15.21
C PRO A 134 -9.44 -5.19 14.86
N GLY A 135 -9.87 -6.01 15.82
CA GLY A 135 -10.81 -7.10 15.57
C GLY A 135 -12.15 -6.67 14.98
N ARG A 136 -12.29 -6.84 13.66
CA ARG A 136 -13.38 -7.56 12.96
C ARG A 136 -13.03 -7.63 11.47
N VAL A 137 -12.35 -8.71 11.07
CA VAL A 137 -12.49 -9.24 9.70
C VAL A 137 -12.92 -10.69 9.89
N LYS A 138 -14.24 -10.91 9.92
CA LYS A 138 -14.78 -12.24 9.64
C LYS A 138 -14.73 -12.39 8.12
N ALA A 139 -14.09 -13.46 7.66
CA ALA A 139 -14.34 -14.03 6.34
C ALA A 139 -15.82 -14.44 6.21
#